data_AF-F3KC16-F1
#
_entry.id   AF-F3KC16-F1
#
_cell.length_a   1.000
_cell.length_b   1.000
_cell.length_c   1.000
_cell.angle_alpha   90.00
_cell.angle_beta   90.00
_cell.angle_gamma   90.00
#
_symmetry.space_group_name_H-M   'P 1'
#
loop_
_entity.id
_entity.type
_entity.pdbx_description
1 polymer ?
#
loop_
_entity_poly.entity_id
_entity_poly.type
_entity_poly.pdbx_seq_one_letter_code
_entity_poly.pdbx_strand_id
1 'polypeptide(L)'
;MCLCTEKFFLDVLASETKVVSEIENFSGDVRVEKGCLVFSISALYLFLAQFYQESIGFAEFQRQLYQRTLNQDLKAHGAQIVVHHSTGKVATNLYRLERVESADSNS
;
A
#
# COMPACT_ATOMS: atom_id res chain seq x y z
N MET A 1 7.96 -10.44 -13.56
CA MET A 1 8.74 -9.34 -12.95
C MET A 1 8.22 -9.18 -11.54
N CYS A 2 9.10 -9.20 -10.55
CA CYS A 2 8.72 -9.30 -9.14
C CYS A 2 8.16 -7.94 -8.68
N LEU A 3 6.94 -7.93 -8.15
CA LEU A 3 6.24 -6.75 -7.66
C LEU A 3 6.78 -6.40 -6.27
N CYS A 4 7.88 -5.64 -6.18
CA CYS A 4 8.42 -5.22 -4.87
C CYS A 4 7.39 -4.47 -4.02
N THR A 5 6.44 -3.80 -4.68
CA THR A 5 5.29 -3.13 -4.04
C THR A 5 4.35 -4.11 -3.34
N GLU A 6 4.04 -5.26 -3.96
CA GLU A 6 3.19 -6.30 -3.35
C GLU A 6 3.86 -6.90 -2.12
N LYS A 7 5.15 -7.26 -2.24
CA LYS A 7 5.92 -7.81 -1.13
C LYS A 7 5.93 -6.86 0.06
N PHE A 8 6.12 -5.57 -0.17
CA PHE A 8 6.04 -4.56 0.88
C PHE A 8 4.69 -4.58 1.60
N PHE A 9 3.56 -4.63 0.88
CA PHE A 9 2.24 -4.71 1.53
C PHE A 9 2.08 -5.98 2.36
N LEU A 10 2.57 -7.12 1.88
CA LEU A 10 2.56 -8.37 2.64
C LEU A 10 3.42 -8.29 3.92
N ASP A 11 4.61 -7.70 3.83
CA ASP A 11 5.50 -7.50 4.98
C ASP A 11 4.85 -6.54 6.01
N VAL A 12 4.13 -5.51 5.56
CA VAL A 12 3.33 -4.64 6.45
C VAL A 12 2.17 -5.39 7.10
N LEU A 13 1.45 -6.23 6.36
CA LEU A 13 0.36 -7.05 6.90
C LEU A 13 0.85 -8.11 7.89
N ALA A 14 2.07 -8.61 7.70
CA ALA A 14 2.75 -9.48 8.64
C ALA A 14 3.19 -8.73 9.91
N SER A 15 2.97 -7.41 9.99
CA SER A 15 3.43 -6.54 11.07
C SER A 15 4.94 -6.67 11.29
N GLU A 16 5.70 -6.79 10.20
CA GLU A 16 7.14 -6.89 10.27
C GLU A 16 7.72 -5.65 10.96
N THR A 17 8.30 -5.84 12.15
CA THR A 17 8.72 -4.75 13.05
C THR A 17 9.66 -3.76 12.37
N LYS A 18 10.49 -4.25 11.45
CA LYS A 18 11.42 -3.43 10.69
C LYS A 18 10.67 -2.48 9.76
N VAL A 19 9.72 -2.97 8.97
CA VAL A 19 8.94 -2.17 8.02
C VAL A 19 8.09 -1.12 8.75
N VAL A 20 7.45 -1.51 9.86
CA VAL A 20 6.66 -0.57 10.67
C VAL A 20 7.53 0.55 11.24
N SER A 21 8.70 0.22 11.77
CA SER A 21 9.65 1.22 12.30
C SER A 21 10.10 2.21 11.22
N GLU A 22 10.38 1.72 10.01
CA GLU A 22 10.78 2.58 8.88
C GLU A 22 9.64 3.51 8.45
N ILE A 23 8.39 3.02 8.42
CA ILE A 23 7.21 3.84 8.13
C ILE A 23 7.05 4.94 9.18
N GLU A 24 7.23 4.63 10.47
CA GLU A 24 7.14 5.62 11.56
C GLU A 24 8.26 6.67 11.50
N ASN A 25 9.44 6.31 10.99
CA ASN A 25 10.56 7.24 10.80
C ASN A 25 10.47 8.03 9.48
N PHE A 26 9.58 7.63 8.56
CA PHE A 26 9.45 8.30 7.28
C PHE A 26 8.65 9.61 7.40
N SER A 27 9.25 10.70 6.95
CA SER A 27 8.60 12.01 6.89
C SER A 27 7.73 12.13 5.63
N GLY A 28 6.49 11.66 5.69
CA GLY A 28 5.52 11.82 4.60
C GLY A 28 4.14 11.25 4.90
N ASP A 29 3.25 11.28 3.91
CA ASP A 29 1.92 10.66 3.99
C ASP A 29 1.99 9.13 3.84
N VAL A 30 2.81 8.45 4.65
CA VAL A 30 2.81 6.98 4.81
C VAL A 30 2.82 6.70 6.31
N ARG A 31 1.79 6.05 6.83
CA ARG A 31 1.65 5.78 8.26
C ARG A 31 0.81 4.55 8.52
N VAL A 32 1.02 3.89 9.66
CA VAL A 32 0.16 2.79 10.11
C VAL A 32 -0.87 3.34 11.09
N GLU A 33 -2.15 3.26 10.75
CA GLU A 33 -3.26 3.65 11.64
C GLU A 33 -4.14 2.45 11.98
N LYS A 34 -4.26 2.14 13.28
CA LYS A 34 -5.07 1.01 13.78
C LYS A 34 -4.75 -0.33 13.09
N GLY A 35 -3.47 -0.57 12.78
CA GLY A 35 -3.01 -1.79 12.09
C GLY A 35 -3.28 -1.81 10.57
N CYS A 36 -3.77 -0.71 9.99
CA CYS A 36 -3.93 -0.54 8.55
C CYS A 36 -2.88 0.45 8.04
N LEU A 37 -2.24 0.16 6.92
CA LEU A 37 -1.34 1.12 6.27
C LEU A 37 -2.17 2.18 5.57
N VAL A 38 -2.00 3.44 5.94
CA VAL A 38 -2.59 4.60 5.25
C VAL A 38 -1.49 5.34 4.52
N PHE A 39 -1.66 5.58 3.22
CA PHE A 39 -0.61 6.20 2.42
C PHE A 39 -1.16 7.05 1.27
N SER A 40 -0.41 8.06 0.84
CA SER A 40 -0.57 8.67 -0.48
C SER A 40 0.31 7.95 -1.49
N ILE A 41 -0.12 7.89 -2.76
CA ILE A 41 0.66 7.24 -3.83
C ILE A 41 2.05 7.88 -3.97
N SER A 42 2.12 9.20 -3.87
CA SER A 42 3.37 9.98 -3.93
C SER A 42 4.33 9.61 -2.80
N ALA A 43 3.82 9.54 -1.57
CA ALA A 43 4.64 9.24 -0.41
C ALA A 43 5.09 7.77 -0.40
N LEU A 44 4.21 6.83 -0.80
CA LEU A 44 4.57 5.42 -0.95
C LEU A 44 5.64 5.23 -2.04
N TYR A 45 5.54 5.94 -3.17
CA TYR A 45 6.57 5.89 -4.21
C TYR A 45 7.94 6.35 -3.69
N LEU A 46 7.97 7.48 -2.98
CA LEU A 46 9.22 7.99 -2.39
C LEU A 46 9.79 7.05 -1.34
N PHE A 47 8.92 6.47 -0.50
CA PHE A 47 9.31 5.48 0.50
C PHE A 47 9.92 4.25 -0.20
N LEU A 48 9.19 3.64 -1.13
CA LEU A 48 9.67 2.46 -1.85
C LEU A 48 10.93 2.74 -2.65
N ALA A 49 11.11 3.94 -3.21
CA ALA A 49 12.33 4.34 -3.90
C ALA A 49 13.57 4.36 -2.98
N GLN A 50 13.40 4.46 -1.64
CA GLN A 50 14.49 4.33 -0.68
C GLN A 50 14.90 2.87 -0.44
N PHE A 51 13.96 1.92 -0.53
CA PHE A 51 14.20 0.49 -0.24
C PHE A 51 14.50 -0.33 -1.49
N TYR A 52 13.73 -0.07 -2.54
CA TYR A 52 13.78 -0.73 -3.81
C TYR A 52 14.26 0.32 -4.80
N GLN A 53 15.50 0.15 -5.25
CA GLN A 53 16.13 0.99 -6.26
C GLN A 53 15.49 0.71 -7.65
N GLU A 54 14.16 0.69 -7.71
CA GLU A 54 13.40 0.43 -8.92
C GLU A 54 13.40 1.67 -9.80
N SER A 55 13.88 1.51 -11.03
CA SER A 55 13.86 2.53 -12.09
C SER A 55 12.47 2.74 -12.69
N ILE A 56 11.38 2.45 -11.96
CA ILE A 56 10.03 2.71 -12.45
C ILE A 56 9.69 4.18 -12.17
N GLY A 57 9.25 4.90 -13.21
CA GLY A 57 8.79 6.27 -13.05
C GLY A 57 7.49 6.33 -12.26
N PHE A 58 7.25 7.45 -11.56
CA PHE A 58 6.03 7.69 -10.78
C PHE A 58 4.73 7.37 -11.54
N ALA A 59 4.65 7.71 -12.83
CA ALA A 59 3.49 7.41 -13.65
C ALA A 59 3.24 5.91 -13.85
N GLU A 60 4.31 5.11 -14.00
CA GLU A 60 4.19 3.66 -14.14
C GLU A 60 3.85 3.01 -12.81
N PHE A 61 4.43 3.49 -11.71
CA PHE A 61 4.07 3.09 -10.36
C PHE A 61 2.58 3.34 -10.08
N GLN A 62 2.09 4.53 -10.40
CA GLN A 62 0.68 4.87 -10.26
C GLN A 62 -0.21 3.94 -11.10
N ARG A 63 0.19 3.64 -12.35
CA ARG A 63 -0.54 2.68 -13.19
C ARG A 63 -0.61 1.30 -12.57
N GLN A 64 0.49 0.79 -12.01
CA GLN A 64 0.52 -0.52 -11.36
C GLN A 64 -0.40 -0.57 -10.12
N LEU A 65 -0.41 0.49 -9.31
CA LEU A 65 -1.32 0.62 -8.17
C LEU A 65 -2.79 0.59 -8.56
N TYR A 66 -3.15 1.21 -9.67
CA TYR A 66 -4.51 1.19 -10.20
C TYR A 66 -4.84 0.00 -11.08
N GLN A 67 -3.85 -0.79 -11.47
CA GLN A 67 -4.12 -2.01 -12.21
C GLN A 67 -4.87 -2.97 -11.31
N ARG A 68 -5.95 -3.53 -11.85
CA ARG A 68 -6.79 -4.50 -11.13
C ARG A 68 -5.99 -5.69 -10.61
N THR A 69 -4.87 -6.03 -11.25
CA THR A 69 -3.99 -7.14 -10.88
C THR A 69 -3.43 -7.01 -9.47
N LEU A 70 -2.90 -5.85 -9.06
CA LEU A 70 -2.33 -5.69 -7.71
C LEU A 70 -3.38 -5.90 -6.62
N ASN A 71 -4.55 -5.28 -6.76
CA ASN A 71 -5.64 -5.48 -5.81
C ASN A 71 -6.22 -6.90 -5.85
N GLN A 72 -6.18 -7.58 -7.00
CA GLN A 72 -6.56 -9.00 -7.10
C GLN A 72 -5.55 -9.91 -6.39
N ASP A 73 -4.25 -9.63 -6.53
CA ASP A 73 -3.18 -10.38 -5.87
C ASP A 73 -3.27 -10.20 -4.35
N LEU A 74 -3.36 -8.96 -3.88
CA LEU A 74 -3.58 -8.67 -2.46
C LEU A 74 -4.84 -9.35 -1.93
N LYS A 75 -5.91 -9.42 -2.73
CA LYS A 75 -7.14 -10.13 -2.34
C LYS A 75 -6.92 -11.63 -2.18
N ALA A 76 -6.08 -12.24 -3.00
CA ALA A 76 -5.68 -13.65 -2.82
C ALA A 76 -4.93 -13.86 -1.49
N HIS A 77 -4.29 -12.81 -0.98
CA HIS A 77 -3.64 -12.78 0.33
C HIS A 77 -4.54 -12.24 1.47
N GLY A 78 -5.85 -12.07 1.24
CA GLY A 78 -6.78 -11.57 2.25
C GLY A 78 -6.60 -10.09 2.59
N ALA A 79 -6.13 -9.29 1.63
CA ALA A 79 -5.95 -7.85 1.78
C ALA A 79 -6.41 -7.08 0.54
N GLN A 80 -6.62 -5.77 0.68
CA GLN A 80 -6.94 -4.91 -0.46
C GLN A 80 -6.54 -3.47 -0.16
N ILE A 81 -6.26 -2.73 -1.22
CA ILE A 81 -6.06 -1.29 -1.17
C ILE A 81 -7.38 -0.61 -1.53
N VAL A 82 -7.95 0.11 -0.57
CA VAL A 82 -9.13 0.95 -0.75
C VAL A 82 -8.76 2.43 -0.73
N VAL A 83 -9.64 3.25 -1.26
CA VAL A 83 -9.54 4.71 -1.13
C VAL A 83 -10.02 5.09 0.27
N HIS A 84 -9.13 5.65 1.08
CA HIS A 84 -9.44 6.09 2.44
C HIS A 84 -10.05 7.49 2.47
N HIS A 85 -9.45 8.43 1.72
CA HIS A 85 -9.92 9.80 1.65
C HIS A 85 -9.63 10.39 0.26
N SER A 86 -10.64 10.96 -0.39
CA SER A 86 -10.49 11.61 -1.69
C SER A 86 -10.78 13.10 -1.57
N THR A 87 -9.81 13.92 -1.95
CA THR A 87 -9.94 15.39 -1.93
C THR A 87 -10.18 15.98 -3.33
N GLY A 88 -10.44 15.13 -4.32
CA GLY A 88 -10.69 15.53 -5.72
C GLY A 88 -9.43 15.62 -6.59
N LYS A 89 -8.22 15.59 -6.00
CA LYS A 89 -6.95 15.42 -6.71
C LYS A 89 -6.34 14.06 -6.37
N VAL A 90 -6.15 13.22 -7.38
CA VAL A 90 -5.58 11.87 -7.24
C VAL A 90 -4.24 11.87 -6.47
N ALA A 91 -3.40 12.89 -6.67
CA ALA A 91 -2.11 13.00 -6.00
C ALA A 91 -2.20 13.21 -4.47
N THR A 92 -3.35 13.66 -3.97
CA THR A 92 -3.62 13.91 -2.54
C THR A 92 -4.64 12.93 -1.97
N ASN A 93 -5.07 11.95 -2.76
CA ASN A 93 -5.92 10.88 -2.23
C ASN A 93 -5.09 10.02 -1.28
N LEU A 94 -5.71 9.68 -0.16
CA LEU A 94 -5.18 8.71 0.78
C LEU A 94 -5.81 7.36 0.47
N TYR A 95 -4.96 6.35 0.43
CA TYR A 95 -5.29 4.95 0.26
C TYR A 95 -5.06 4.25 1.58
N ARG A 96 -5.76 3.14 1.78
CA ARG A 96 -5.60 2.29 2.94
C ARG A 96 -5.46 0.85 2.49
N LEU A 97 -4.41 0.19 2.98
CA LEU A 97 -4.31 -1.26 2.96
C LEU A 97 -5.11 -1.78 4.15
N GLU A 98 -6.19 -2.50 3.86
CA GLU A 98 -7.01 -3.18 4.84
C GLU A 98 -6.94 -4.69 4.61
N ARG A 99 -7.08 -5.47 5.69
CA ARG A 99 -7.37 -6.89 5.53
C ARG A 99 -8.80 -7.02 5.03
N VAL A 100 -8.97 -7.83 4.00
CA VAL A 100 -10.28 -8.35 3.64
C VAL A 100 -10.58 -9.37 4.71
N GLU A 101 -11.25 -8.94 5.78
CA GLU A 101 -11.97 -9.89 6.62
C GLU A 101 -12.94 -10.59 5.67
N SER A 102 -12.62 -11.85 5.34
CA SER A 102 -13.57 -12.72 4.67
C SER A 102 -14.85 -12.63 5.48
N ALA A 103 -15.87 -11.99 4.91
CA ALA A 103 -17.21 -12.00 5.44
C ALA A 103 -17.76 -13.42 5.30
N ASP A 104 -17.24 -14.32 6.11
CA ASP A 104 -17.90 -15.56 6.47
C ASP A 104 -18.74 -15.24 7.71
N SER A 105 -19.92 -14.66 7.46
CA SER A 105 -20.99 -14.49 8.47
C SER A 105 -22.34 -14.25 7.80
N ASN A 106 -22.94 -15.33 7.28
CA ASN A 106 -24.30 -15.80 7.61
C ASN A 106 -24.55 -17.07 6.75
N SER A 107 -24.49 -18.27 7.32
CA SER A 107 -25.60 -18.95 8.04
C SER A 107 -26.80 -19.23 7.15
#